data_AF-A0A4Q7NGY3-F1
#
_entry.id   AF-A0A4Q7NGY3-F1
#
_cell.length_a   1.000
_cell.length_b   1.000
_cell.length_c   1.000
_cell.angle_alpha   90.00
_cell.angle_beta   90.00
_cell.angle_gamma   90.00
#
_symmetry.space_group_name_H-M   'P 1'
#
loop_
_entity.id
_entity.type
_entity.pdbx_description
1 polymer ?
#
loop_
_entity_poly.entity_id
_entity_poly.type
_entity_poly.pdbx_seq_one_letter_code
_entity_poly.pdbx_strand_id
1 'polypeptide(L)'
;MNPLIPRVGTAAAAVIGAAALVAAGPHDVTRPRLEKSLDATFVNLYLEQQHRILGHAAVTAASTGASTTCHRTASSTDVGAGPDWVCHVLWRDDKGAKQDGKFEVAAKANYCYVASGPSKIVGLQTIADTTGRQVPNPLFEFDACYDPAS
;
A
#
# COMPACT_ATOMS: atom_id res chain seq x y z
N MET A 1 -78.53 -5.06 -0.76
CA MET A 1 -78.09 -5.46 -2.11
C MET A 1 -76.59 -5.29 -2.16
N ASN A 2 -75.84 -6.38 -2.31
CA ASN A 2 -74.38 -6.41 -2.35
C ASN A 2 -73.95 -6.47 -3.82
N PRO A 3 -73.09 -5.58 -4.32
CA PRO A 3 -72.25 -5.87 -5.47
C PRO A 3 -70.81 -6.16 -5.01
N LEU A 4 -70.37 -7.39 -5.27
CA LEU A 4 -68.97 -7.79 -5.32
C LEU A 4 -68.31 -7.30 -6.62
N ILE A 5 -66.97 -7.33 -6.62
CA ILE A 5 -66.02 -7.37 -7.77
C ILE A 5 -65.35 -5.99 -8.07
N PRO A 6 -64.04 -5.89 -8.44
CA PRO A 6 -62.89 -6.82 -8.38
C PRO A 6 -61.64 -6.24 -7.67
N ARG A 7 -60.72 -7.12 -7.26
CA ARG A 7 -59.31 -6.78 -6.96
C ARG A 7 -58.50 -6.74 -8.25
N VAL A 8 -57.97 -5.59 -8.65
CA VAL A 8 -56.80 -5.49 -9.56
C VAL A 8 -55.98 -4.24 -9.22
N GLY A 9 -54.69 -4.46 -8.95
CA GLY A 9 -53.61 -3.54 -9.35
C GLY A 9 -53.28 -2.39 -8.40
N THR A 10 -52.24 -2.55 -7.60
CA THR A 10 -50.94 -1.90 -7.89
C THR A 10 -49.93 -2.30 -6.81
N ALA A 11 -48.83 -2.88 -7.28
CA ALA A 11 -47.67 -3.20 -6.47
C ALA A 11 -46.90 -1.93 -6.12
N ALA A 12 -46.22 -1.99 -4.98
CA ALA A 12 -44.95 -1.34 -4.67
C ALA A 12 -44.87 0.20 -4.78
N ALA A 13 -44.85 0.85 -3.62
CA ALA A 13 -44.04 2.05 -3.41
C ALA A 13 -43.45 2.02 -1.99
N ALA A 14 -42.57 1.04 -1.77
CA ALA A 14 -41.70 1.03 -0.59
C ALA A 14 -40.36 1.67 -0.99
N VAL A 15 -39.85 2.51 -0.08
CA VAL A 15 -38.49 3.05 0.00
C VAL A 15 -38.19 4.23 -0.94
N ILE A 16 -38.50 5.43 -0.48
CA ILE A 16 -37.86 6.66 -0.96
C ILE A 16 -36.85 7.11 0.09
N GLY A 17 -35.58 7.17 -0.32
CA GLY A 17 -34.68 8.24 0.14
C GLY A 17 -33.62 7.91 1.17
N ALA A 18 -32.77 6.91 0.94
CA ALA A 18 -31.38 7.02 1.40
C ALA A 18 -30.57 7.65 0.26
N ALA A 19 -30.64 8.98 0.13
CA ALA A 19 -29.69 9.71 -0.69
C ALA A 19 -28.33 9.55 -0.02
N ALA A 20 -27.47 8.72 -0.61
CA ALA A 20 -26.08 8.63 -0.22
C ALA A 20 -25.45 10.01 -0.41
N LEU A 21 -25.15 10.69 0.69
CA LEU A 21 -24.17 11.75 0.73
C LEU A 21 -22.81 11.08 0.47
N VAL A 22 -22.48 10.83 -0.80
CA VAL A 22 -21.09 10.65 -1.20
C VAL A 22 -20.49 12.04 -1.10
N ALA A 23 -20.10 12.42 0.12
CA ALA A 23 -19.17 13.51 0.29
C ALA A 23 -17.93 13.09 -0.51
N ALA A 24 -17.69 13.76 -1.65
CA ALA A 24 -16.40 13.73 -2.31
C ALA A 24 -15.41 14.46 -1.39
N GLY A 25 -15.05 13.80 -0.29
CA GLY A 25 -13.86 14.14 0.47
C GLY A 25 -12.63 13.88 -0.41
N PRO A 26 -11.48 14.49 -0.08
CA PRO A 26 -10.23 14.14 -0.74
C PRO A 26 -10.06 12.62 -0.72
N HIS A 27 -9.73 12.01 -1.86
CA HIS A 27 -9.48 10.58 -1.90
C HIS A 27 -8.38 10.25 -0.87
N ASP A 28 -8.71 9.40 0.10
CA ASP A 28 -7.80 9.09 1.20
C ASP A 28 -6.51 8.42 0.71
N VAL A 29 -6.63 7.63 -0.35
CA VAL A 29 -5.52 6.98 -1.04
C VAL A 29 -5.37 7.60 -2.42
N THR A 30 -4.23 8.22 -2.68
CA THR A 30 -3.83 8.71 -4.00
C THR A 30 -2.41 8.27 -4.30
N ARG A 31 -2.05 8.19 -5.58
CA ARG A 31 -0.68 7.84 -5.99
C ARG A 31 0.40 8.68 -5.28
N PRO A 32 0.36 10.03 -5.29
CA PRO A 32 1.42 10.82 -4.67
C PRO A 32 1.58 10.58 -3.17
N ARG A 33 0.47 10.35 -2.45
CA ARG A 33 0.51 10.03 -1.01
C ARG A 33 1.11 8.65 -0.77
N LEU A 34 0.76 7.67 -1.59
CA LEU A 34 1.32 6.32 -1.52
C LEU A 34 2.80 6.25 -1.88
N GLU A 35 3.22 6.91 -2.95
CA GLU A 35 4.63 6.99 -3.33
C GLU A 35 5.47 7.62 -2.22
N LYS A 36 5.03 8.78 -1.70
CA LYS A 36 5.71 9.48 -0.61
C LYS A 36 5.84 8.63 0.65
N SER A 37 4.74 7.97 1.05
CA SER A 37 4.74 7.10 2.24
C SER A 37 5.62 5.87 2.04
N LEU A 38 5.55 5.24 0.86
CA LEU A 38 6.32 4.04 0.56
C LEU A 38 7.81 4.34 0.49
N ASP A 39 8.21 5.46 -0.11
CA ASP A 39 9.61 5.92 -0.14
C ASP A 39 10.18 6.07 1.27
N ALA A 40 9.49 6.82 2.13
CA ALA A 40 9.94 7.05 3.49
C ALA A 40 10.00 5.74 4.30
N THR A 41 8.97 4.91 4.19
CA THR A 41 8.89 3.62 4.90
C THR A 41 10.01 2.68 4.45
N PHE A 42 10.18 2.53 3.13
CA PHE A 42 11.20 1.67 2.56
C PHE A 42 12.61 2.10 2.99
N VAL A 43 12.94 3.39 2.94
CA VAL A 43 14.25 3.89 3.38
C VAL A 43 14.48 3.59 4.85
N ASN A 44 13.51 3.82 5.72
CA ASN A 44 13.66 3.56 7.16
C ASN A 44 13.89 2.07 7.45
N LEU A 45 13.11 1.18 6.81
CA LEU A 45 13.25 -0.27 6.98
C LEU A 45 14.54 -0.79 6.34
N TYR A 46 14.95 -0.22 5.22
CA TYR A 46 16.23 -0.56 4.57
C TYR A 46 17.38 -0.20 5.49
N LEU A 47 17.41 1.01 6.05
CA LEU A 47 18.46 1.40 6.99
C LEU A 47 18.47 0.53 8.25
N GLU A 48 17.30 0.18 8.79
CA GLU A 48 17.21 -0.75 9.94
C GLU A 48 17.81 -2.12 9.60
N GLN A 49 17.46 -2.69 8.45
CA GLN A 49 18.05 -3.95 7.98
C GLN A 49 19.57 -3.82 7.83
N GLN A 50 20.03 -2.79 7.13
CA GLN A 50 21.44 -2.59 6.83
C GLN A 50 22.25 -2.40 8.12
N HIS A 51 21.77 -1.60 9.07
CA HIS A 51 22.52 -1.26 10.29
C HIS A 51 22.40 -2.32 11.38
N ARG A 52 21.19 -2.80 11.66
CA ARG A 52 20.93 -3.66 12.83
C ARG A 52 21.06 -5.14 12.54
N ILE A 53 20.78 -5.54 11.30
CA ILE A 53 20.78 -6.95 10.92
C ILE A 53 22.10 -7.30 10.23
N LEU A 54 22.52 -6.49 9.26
CA LEU A 54 23.65 -6.81 8.38
C LEU A 54 24.97 -6.11 8.73
N GLY A 55 24.95 -5.10 9.60
CA GLY A 55 26.16 -4.41 10.08
C GLY A 55 26.78 -3.41 9.08
N HIS A 56 26.04 -3.01 8.04
CA HIS A 56 26.47 -2.03 7.04
C HIS A 56 26.31 -0.58 7.53
N ALA A 57 27.14 -0.16 8.48
CA ALA A 57 27.03 1.15 9.14
C ALA A 57 27.21 2.38 8.22
N ALA A 58 27.79 2.22 7.03
CA ALA A 58 28.04 3.31 6.10
C ALA A 58 26.83 3.68 5.22
N VAL A 59 25.78 2.86 5.20
CA VAL A 59 24.57 3.13 4.40
C VAL A 59 23.80 4.29 5.02
N THR A 60 23.40 5.27 4.22
CA THR A 60 22.61 6.43 4.65
C THR A 60 21.39 6.62 3.75
N ALA A 61 20.36 7.33 4.24
CA ALA A 61 19.19 7.67 3.43
C ALA A 61 19.60 8.38 2.11
N ALA A 62 20.57 9.28 2.19
CA ALA A 62 21.09 10.01 1.04
C ALA A 62 21.79 9.09 0.02
N SER A 63 22.56 8.09 0.48
CA SER A 63 23.23 7.14 -0.43
C SER A 63 22.24 6.14 -1.05
N THR A 64 21.17 5.78 -0.34
CA THR A 64 20.12 4.89 -0.85
C THR A 64 19.35 5.55 -2.00
N GLY A 65 19.04 6.85 -1.89
CA GLY A 65 18.42 7.62 -2.98
C GLY A 65 17.13 6.99 -3.51
N ALA A 66 16.27 6.51 -2.60
CA ALA A 66 15.06 5.79 -2.99
C ALA A 66 14.05 6.70 -3.70
N SER A 67 13.35 6.15 -4.69
CA SER A 67 12.21 6.80 -5.34
C SER A 67 11.18 5.78 -5.77
N THR A 68 9.91 6.09 -5.56
CA THR A 68 8.79 5.18 -5.84
C THR A 68 7.95 5.69 -6.99
N THR A 69 7.49 4.76 -7.85
CA THR A 69 6.42 5.01 -8.82
C THR A 69 5.35 3.94 -8.68
N CYS A 70 4.09 4.36 -8.50
CA CYS A 70 2.96 3.44 -8.29
C CYS A 70 1.90 3.57 -9.40
N HIS A 71 1.21 2.47 -9.66
CA HIS A 71 0.01 2.45 -10.50
C HIS A 71 -0.99 1.41 -10.01
N ARG A 72 -2.27 1.58 -10.35
CA ARG A 72 -3.30 0.55 -10.14
C ARG A 72 -3.39 -0.37 -11.35
N THR A 73 -3.57 -1.66 -11.10
CA THR A 73 -3.70 -2.68 -12.15
C THR A 73 -5.17 -2.96 -12.51
N ALA A 74 -6.10 -2.72 -11.58
CA ALA A 74 -7.53 -2.96 -11.80
C ALA A 74 -8.33 -1.67 -12.08
N SER A 75 -7.66 -0.51 -12.20
CA SER A 75 -8.26 0.80 -12.43
C SER A 75 -7.45 1.62 -13.42
N SER A 76 -8.10 2.43 -14.24
CA SER A 76 -7.45 3.42 -15.12
C SER A 76 -7.08 4.72 -14.39
N THR A 77 -7.45 4.85 -13.12
CA THR A 77 -7.15 6.00 -12.27
C THR A 77 -6.39 5.54 -11.02
N ASP A 78 -5.33 6.26 -10.67
CA ASP A 78 -4.50 5.95 -9.51
C ASP A 78 -5.03 6.61 -8.22
N VAL A 79 -6.26 6.26 -7.85
CA VAL A 79 -6.93 6.71 -6.62
C VAL A 79 -7.71 5.59 -5.96
N GLY A 80 -7.86 5.63 -4.64
CA GLY A 80 -8.70 4.75 -3.83
C GLY A 80 -7.98 3.55 -3.19
N ALA A 81 -8.66 2.94 -2.22
CA ALA A 81 -8.21 1.70 -1.59
C ALA A 81 -8.31 0.49 -2.54
N GLY A 82 -7.56 -0.57 -2.25
CA GLY A 82 -7.57 -1.83 -2.99
C GLY A 82 -6.26 -2.61 -2.91
N PRO A 83 -6.28 -3.91 -3.25
CA PRO A 83 -5.10 -4.79 -3.28
C PRO A 83 -4.31 -4.72 -4.59
N ASP A 84 -4.70 -3.87 -5.53
CA ASP A 84 -4.26 -3.85 -6.92
C ASP A 84 -3.21 -2.77 -7.23
N TRP A 85 -2.60 -2.18 -6.20
CA TRP A 85 -1.51 -1.24 -6.36
C TRP A 85 -0.19 -1.98 -6.60
N VAL A 86 0.52 -1.57 -7.64
CA VAL A 86 1.87 -2.06 -7.94
C VAL A 86 2.81 -0.86 -7.91
N CYS A 87 3.82 -0.95 -7.05
CA CYS A 87 4.80 0.12 -6.84
C CYS A 87 6.20 -0.36 -7.17
N HIS A 88 6.90 0.35 -8.03
CA HIS A 88 8.33 0.16 -8.28
C HIS A 88 9.11 1.09 -7.36
N VAL A 89 9.93 0.52 -6.48
CA VAL A 89 10.88 1.24 -5.66
C VAL A 89 12.25 1.09 -6.31
N LEU A 90 12.85 2.21 -6.69
CA LEU A 90 14.23 2.27 -7.16
C LEU A 90 15.13 2.69 -6.00
N TRP A 91 16.27 2.04 -5.80
CA TRP A 91 17.23 2.45 -4.78
C TRP A 91 18.67 2.02 -5.14
N ARG A 92 19.63 2.42 -4.32
CA ARG A 92 21.00 1.92 -4.35
C ARG A 92 21.29 1.06 -3.14
N ASP A 93 21.93 -0.09 -3.38
CA ASP A 93 22.33 -1.00 -2.32
C ASP A 93 23.58 -0.53 -1.55
N ASP A 94 24.08 -1.36 -0.63
CA ASP A 94 25.27 -1.11 0.20
C ASP A 94 26.55 -0.91 -0.62
N LYS A 95 26.56 -1.36 -1.88
CA LYS A 95 27.66 -1.21 -2.84
C LYS A 95 27.41 -0.11 -3.86
N GLY A 96 26.30 0.62 -3.73
CA GLY A 96 25.89 1.69 -4.63
C GLY A 96 25.29 1.21 -5.95
N ALA A 97 25.07 -0.10 -6.13
CA ALA A 97 24.46 -0.64 -7.33
C ALA A 97 22.96 -0.36 -7.33
N LYS A 98 22.42 -0.03 -8.51
CA LYS A 98 21.00 0.29 -8.67
C LYS A 98 20.16 -0.96 -8.58
N GLN A 99 19.07 -0.87 -7.84
CA GLN A 99 18.07 -1.91 -7.65
C GLN A 99 16.69 -1.36 -8.06
N ASP A 100 15.84 -2.26 -8.53
CA ASP A 100 14.43 -2.00 -8.86
C ASP A 100 13.58 -3.14 -8.29
N GLY A 101 12.72 -2.81 -7.33
CA GLY A 101 11.85 -3.75 -6.65
C GLY A 101 10.40 -3.44 -6.94
N LYS A 102 9.69 -4.39 -7.53
CA LYS A 102 8.23 -4.37 -7.67
C LYS A 102 7.57 -4.85 -6.38
N PHE A 103 6.90 -3.94 -5.67
CA PHE A 103 6.10 -4.21 -4.48
C PHE A 103 4.63 -4.32 -4.86
N GLU A 104 3.98 -5.38 -4.38
CA GLU A 104 2.53 -5.52 -4.39
C GLU A 104 1.98 -4.82 -3.14
N VAL A 105 1.04 -3.89 -3.31
CA VAL A 105 0.55 -3.04 -2.23
C VAL A 105 -0.97 -3.14 -2.08
N ALA A 106 -1.40 -3.44 -0.85
CA ALA A 106 -2.81 -3.43 -0.47
C ALA A 106 -3.13 -2.20 0.37
N ALA A 107 -3.63 -1.15 -0.28
CA ALA A 107 -4.04 0.09 0.35
C ALA A 107 -5.43 -0.02 0.97
N LYS A 108 -5.59 0.50 2.18
CA LYS A 108 -6.83 0.49 2.98
C LYS A 108 -7.41 1.90 3.05
N ALA A 109 -8.71 1.99 3.26
CA ALA A 109 -9.40 3.28 3.37
C ALA A 109 -9.04 4.07 4.64
N ASN A 110 -8.42 3.42 5.64
CA ASN A 110 -8.04 4.05 6.92
C ASN A 110 -6.61 4.60 6.92
N TYR A 111 -6.12 5.03 5.75
CA TYR A 111 -4.76 5.54 5.59
C TYR A 111 -3.64 4.54 5.88
N CYS A 112 -3.87 3.24 5.74
CA CYS A 112 -2.81 2.23 5.94
C CYS A 112 -2.66 1.32 4.74
N TYR A 113 -1.52 0.66 4.61
CA TYR A 113 -1.29 -0.33 3.58
C TYR A 113 -0.41 -1.47 4.08
N VAL A 114 -0.43 -2.58 3.36
CA VAL A 114 0.55 -3.66 3.45
C VAL A 114 1.30 -3.71 2.13
N ALA A 115 2.62 -3.83 2.16
CA ALA A 115 3.47 -3.94 0.98
C ALA A 115 4.30 -5.22 1.07
N SER A 116 4.30 -6.01 0.00
CA SER A 116 5.06 -7.26 -0.10
C SER A 116 6.12 -7.11 -1.19
N GLY A 117 7.39 -7.32 -0.82
CA GLY A 117 8.55 -7.10 -1.68
C GLY A 117 8.95 -8.32 -2.53
N PRO A 118 9.69 -8.11 -3.63
CA PRO A 118 10.13 -9.19 -4.50
C PRO A 118 11.32 -9.92 -3.88
N SER A 119 11.09 -11.16 -3.43
CA SER A 119 12.09 -11.93 -2.66
C SER A 119 13.45 -12.13 -3.33
N LYS A 120 13.49 -12.12 -4.67
CA LYS A 120 14.75 -12.18 -5.44
C LYS A 120 15.65 -10.95 -5.26
N ILE A 121 15.08 -9.82 -4.84
CA ILE A 121 15.80 -8.55 -4.69
C ILE A 121 15.95 -8.20 -3.20
N VAL A 122 14.87 -8.28 -2.42
CA VAL A 122 14.90 -7.87 -1.00
C VAL A 122 15.24 -9.01 -0.03
N GLY A 123 15.36 -10.24 -0.54
CA GLY A 123 15.61 -11.44 0.26
C GLY A 123 14.33 -12.18 0.69
N LEU A 124 14.52 -13.31 1.38
CA LEU A 124 13.42 -14.13 1.91
C LEU A 124 12.80 -13.50 3.17
N GLN A 125 11.73 -14.11 3.69
CA GLN A 125 11.03 -13.69 4.91
C GLN A 125 11.95 -13.58 6.12
N THR A 126 13.01 -14.39 6.17
CA THR A 126 14.08 -14.26 7.16
C THR A 126 15.42 -14.02 6.49
N ILE A 127 16.30 -13.38 7.23
CA ILE A 127 17.69 -13.13 6.84
C ILE A 127 18.60 -13.44 8.03
N ALA A 128 19.82 -13.89 7.76
CA ALA A 128 20.81 -14.10 8.81
C ALA A 128 21.35 -12.75 9.30
N ASP A 129 21.32 -12.52 10.61
CA ASP A 129 22.02 -11.41 11.22
C ASP A 129 23.55 -11.65 11.26
N THR A 130 24.31 -10.64 11.68
CA THR A 130 25.79 -10.73 11.80
C THR A 130 26.30 -11.85 12.71
N THR A 131 25.45 -12.45 13.55
CA THR A 131 25.78 -13.61 14.40
C THR A 131 25.35 -14.95 13.79
N GLY A 132 24.72 -14.91 12.61
CA GLY A 132 24.21 -16.08 11.89
C GLY A 132 22.80 -16.51 12.29
N ARG A 133 22.11 -15.76 13.17
CA ARG A 133 20.75 -16.08 13.60
C ARG A 133 19.75 -15.61 12.55
N GLN A 134 18.78 -16.45 12.23
CA GLN A 134 17.67 -16.07 11.35
C GLN A 134 16.73 -15.12 12.08
N VAL A 135 16.58 -13.92 11.54
CA VAL A 135 15.67 -12.88 12.04
C VAL A 135 14.68 -12.47 10.94
N PRO A 136 13.51 -11.91 11.29
CA PRO A 136 12.58 -11.39 10.30
C PRO A 136 13.25 -10.34 9.39
N ASN A 137 13.01 -10.46 8.09
CA ASN A 137 13.45 -9.48 7.11
C ASN A 137 12.41 -8.37 7.01
N PRO A 138 12.72 -7.13 7.42
CA PRO A 138 11.74 -6.04 7.44
C PRO A 138 11.27 -5.60 6.05
N LEU A 139 11.97 -5.97 4.97
CA LEU A 139 11.61 -5.57 3.60
C LEU A 139 10.84 -6.66 2.83
N PHE A 140 10.71 -7.86 3.40
CA PHE A 140 9.96 -8.93 2.76
C PHE A 140 8.47 -8.61 2.69
N GLU A 141 7.91 -8.16 3.82
CA GLU A 141 6.55 -7.65 3.92
C GLU A 141 6.48 -6.69 5.11
N PHE A 142 5.79 -5.56 4.93
CA PHE A 142 5.62 -4.57 5.98
C PHE A 142 4.29 -3.83 5.84
N ASP A 143 3.81 -3.31 6.96
CA ASP A 143 2.68 -2.41 7.03
C ASP A 143 3.10 -0.99 7.43
N ALA A 144 2.38 0.00 6.94
CA ALA A 144 2.58 1.40 7.32
C ALA A 144 1.29 2.19 7.09
N CYS A 145 1.26 3.41 7.63
CA CYS A 145 0.16 4.34 7.43
C CYS A 145 0.65 5.68 6.91
N TYR A 146 -0.12 6.31 6.02
CA TYR A 146 0.14 7.67 5.55
C TYR A 146 -0.04 8.64 6.72
N ASP A 147 0.69 9.75 6.69
CA ASP A 147 0.36 10.89 7.52
C ASP A 147 -0.98 11.51 7.03
N PRO A 148 -2.02 11.54 7.88
CA PRO A 148 -3.31 12.11 7.51
C PRO A 148 -3.23 13.62 7.21
N ALA A 149 -2.19 14.32 7.67
CA ALA A 149 -1.97 15.74 7.44
C ALA A 149 -1.11 16.07 6.21
N SER A 150 -0.60 15.05 5.49
CA SER A 150 0.39 15.20 4.41
C SER A 150 -0.15 15.09 3.00
#